data_AF-A0A226EE21-F1
#
_entry.id   AF-A0A226EE21-F1
#
_cell.length_a   1.000
_cell.length_b   1.000
_cell.length_c   1.000
_cell.angle_alpha   90.00
_cell.angle_beta   90.00
_cell.angle_gamma   90.00
#
_symmetry.space_group_name_H-M   'P 1'
#
loop_
_entity.id
_entity.type
_entity.pdbx_description
1 polymer ?
#
loop_
_entity_poly.entity_id
_entity_poly.type
_entity_poly.pdbx_seq_one_letter_code
_entity_poly.pdbx_strand_id
1 'polypeptide(L)'
;MTQHLRQQQDEAYLQSLKADQEKEKRKKEELKKLQEEEMEKQRKIDEEIQHIEDIKRQKKEAGEALKMELPVDHPDTIHSLSHLYQFVFSHAEAPNNFDIATNFPKRSLPCKTTSKGNPTPPTFMDVGLGKNEMLFVYDLES
;
A
#
# COMPACT_ATOMS: atom_id res chain seq x y z
N MET A 1 -43.30 -63.65 6.60
CA MET A 1 -43.32 -62.54 5.61
C MET A 1 -43.35 -61.16 6.27
N THR A 2 -44.06 -60.96 7.39
CA THR A 2 -44.15 -59.68 8.13
C THR A 2 -42.85 -59.22 8.80
N GLN A 3 -41.95 -60.14 9.19
CA GLN A 3 -40.69 -59.78 9.87
C GLN A 3 -39.66 -59.13 8.92
N HIS A 4 -39.62 -59.57 7.67
CA HIS A 4 -38.66 -59.09 6.67
C HIS A 4 -38.96 -57.65 6.23
N LEU A 5 -40.24 -57.30 6.05
CA LEU A 5 -40.66 -55.95 5.69
C LEU A 5 -40.33 -54.93 6.78
N ARG A 6 -40.45 -55.33 8.05
CA ARG A 6 -40.15 -54.46 9.19
C ARG A 6 -38.66 -54.21 9.33
N GLN A 7 -37.84 -55.24 9.16
CA GLN A 7 -36.38 -55.09 9.09
C GLN A 7 -35.97 -54.12 7.98
N GLN A 8 -36.53 -54.26 6.77
CA GLN A 8 -36.24 -53.33 5.68
C GLN A 8 -36.66 -51.89 5.99
N GLN A 9 -37.78 -51.69 6.66
CA GLN A 9 -38.25 -50.35 7.07
C GLN A 9 -37.36 -49.74 8.17
N ASP A 10 -36.97 -50.53 9.17
CA ASP A 10 -36.06 -50.10 10.24
C ASP A 10 -34.67 -49.78 9.68
N GLU A 11 -34.15 -50.60 8.75
CA GLU A 11 -32.89 -50.35 8.04
C GLU A 11 -32.95 -49.07 7.20
N ALA A 12 -34.04 -48.85 6.45
CA ALA A 12 -34.22 -47.65 5.66
C ALA A 12 -34.28 -46.37 6.53
N TYR A 13 -34.95 -46.44 7.68
CA TYR A 13 -35.01 -45.33 8.62
C TYR A 13 -33.64 -45.00 9.21
N LEU A 14 -32.89 -46.01 9.65
CA LEU A 14 -31.53 -45.83 10.19
C LEU A 14 -30.55 -45.29 9.13
N GLN A 15 -30.70 -45.73 7.87
CA GLN A 15 -29.91 -45.21 6.75
C GLN A 15 -30.23 -43.74 6.45
N SER A 16 -31.52 -43.37 6.42
CA SER A 16 -31.92 -41.97 6.23
C SER A 16 -31.40 -41.09 7.36
N LEU A 17 -31.55 -41.51 8.62
CA LEU A 17 -31.10 -40.75 9.77
C LEU A 17 -29.58 -40.53 9.76
N LYS A 18 -28.80 -41.56 9.38
CA LYS A 18 -27.36 -41.43 9.19
C LYS A 18 -27.02 -40.47 8.05
N ALA A 19 -27.73 -40.53 6.93
CA ALA A 19 -27.51 -39.65 5.79
C ALA A 19 -27.80 -38.17 6.13
N ASP A 20 -28.88 -37.89 6.86
CA ASP A 20 -29.21 -36.54 7.31
C ASP A 20 -28.15 -35.98 8.26
N GLN A 21 -27.66 -36.79 9.22
CA GLN A 21 -26.59 -36.39 10.12
C GLN A 21 -25.26 -36.13 9.41
N GLU A 22 -24.91 -36.95 8.42
CA GLU A 22 -23.66 -36.79 7.67
C GLU A 22 -23.71 -35.56 6.77
N LYS A 23 -24.86 -35.31 6.14
CA LYS A 23 -25.10 -34.12 5.31
C LYS A 23 -25.02 -32.83 6.12
N GLU A 24 -25.61 -32.81 7.31
CA GLU A 24 -25.49 -31.69 8.26
C GLU A 24 -24.03 -31.41 8.65
N LYS A 25 -23.26 -32.45 8.98
CA LYS A 25 -21.84 -32.30 9.34
C LYS A 25 -21.01 -31.77 8.18
N ARG A 26 -21.18 -32.31 6.97
CA ARG A 26 -20.46 -31.81 5.78
C ARG A 26 -20.78 -30.34 5.53
N LYS A 27 -22.07 -29.97 5.54
CA LYS A 27 -22.49 -28.60 5.29
C LYS A 27 -21.92 -27.61 6.32
N LYS A 28 -21.84 -28.00 7.59
CA LYS A 28 -21.26 -27.17 8.65
C LYS A 28 -19.74 -27.03 8.50
N GLU A 29 -19.04 -28.09 8.11
CA GLU A 29 -17.60 -28.06 7.88
C GLU A 29 -17.24 -27.22 6.66
N GLU A 30 -17.94 -27.39 5.54
CA GLU A 30 -17.76 -26.59 4.33
C GLU A 30 -18.03 -25.10 4.58
N LEU A 31 -19.10 -24.77 5.32
CA LEU A 31 -19.39 -23.39 5.68
C LEU A 31 -18.29 -22.78 6.56
N LYS A 32 -17.79 -23.55 7.53
CA LYS A 32 -16.70 -23.09 8.42
C LYS A 32 -15.41 -22.86 7.64
N LYS A 33 -15.08 -23.77 6.71
CA LYS A 33 -13.92 -23.62 5.80
C LYS A 33 -14.05 -22.36 4.95
N LEU A 34 -15.22 -22.15 4.35
CA LEU A 34 -15.48 -20.97 3.52
C LEU A 34 -15.33 -19.68 4.33
N GLN A 35 -15.88 -19.64 5.56
CA GLN A 35 -15.74 -18.49 6.45
C GLN A 35 -14.29 -18.22 6.88
N GLU A 36 -13.51 -19.28 7.13
CA GLU A 36 -12.09 -19.16 7.48
C GLU A 36 -11.27 -18.62 6.29
N GLU A 37 -11.51 -19.14 5.08
CA GLU A 37 -10.90 -18.63 3.85
C GLU A 37 -11.28 -17.18 3.55
N GLU A 38 -12.54 -16.79 3.78
CA GLU A 38 -12.98 -15.40 3.64
C GLU A 38 -12.32 -14.49 4.67
N MET A 39 -12.24 -14.90 5.94
CA MET A 39 -11.54 -14.12 6.98
C MET A 39 -10.05 -13.97 6.67
N GLU A 40 -9.38 -15.00 6.16
CA GLU A 40 -7.97 -14.90 5.78
C GLU A 40 -7.76 -13.94 4.60
N LYS A 41 -8.62 -14.00 3.58
CA LYS A 41 -8.59 -13.04 2.47
C LYS A 41 -8.85 -11.62 2.95
N GLN A 42 -9.83 -11.44 3.83
CA GLN A 42 -10.18 -10.14 4.38
C GLN A 42 -9.01 -9.54 5.18
N ARG A 43 -8.28 -10.37 5.95
CA ARG A 43 -7.08 -9.93 6.68
C ARG A 43 -5.97 -9.46 5.76
N LYS A 44 -5.68 -10.18 4.68
CA LYS A 44 -4.64 -9.76 3.71
C LYS A 44 -4.99 -8.44 3.05
N ILE A 45 -6.26 -8.24 2.72
CA ILE A 45 -6.75 -6.98 2.14
C ILE A 45 -6.62 -5.85 3.17
N ASP A 46 -7.00 -6.09 4.42
CA ASP A 46 -6.90 -5.08 5.49
C ASP A 46 -5.43 -4.71 5.77
N GLU A 47 -4.53 -5.68 5.81
CA GLU A 47 -3.08 -5.47 5.96
C GLU A 47 -2.51 -4.60 4.83
N GLU A 48 -2.92 -4.84 3.58
CA GLU A 48 -2.46 -4.05 2.44
C GLU A 48 -3.05 -2.63 2.44
N ILE A 49 -4.32 -2.48 2.82
CA ILE A 49 -4.95 -1.16 3.00
C ILE A 49 -4.25 -0.39 4.11
N GLN A 50 -4.02 -1.00 5.27
CA GLN A 50 -3.31 -0.36 6.38
C GLN A 50 -1.93 0.12 5.96
N HIS A 51 -1.16 -0.71 5.23
CA HIS A 51 0.16 -0.32 4.75
C HIS A 51 0.12 0.92 3.84
N ILE A 52 -0.84 0.97 2.92
CA ILE A 52 -1.03 2.11 2.01
C ILE A 52 -1.47 3.35 2.81
N GLU A 53 -2.37 3.20 3.78
CA GLU A 53 -2.84 4.29 4.64
C GLU A 53 -1.73 4.84 5.54
N ASP A 54 -0.88 3.98 6.11
CA ASP A 54 0.27 4.37 6.91
C ASP A 54 1.29 5.16 6.08
N ILE A 55 1.56 4.73 4.83
CA ILE A 55 2.42 5.47 3.90
C ILE A 55 1.81 6.85 3.60
N LYS A 56 0.50 6.92 3.33
CA LYS A 56 -0.21 8.19 3.08
C LYS A 56 -0.20 9.11 4.30
N ARG A 57 -0.38 8.55 5.51
CA ARG A 57 -0.36 9.31 6.76
C ARG A 57 1.03 9.89 7.03
N GLN A 58 2.07 9.06 6.91
CA GLN A 58 3.46 9.53 7.03
C GLN A 58 3.81 10.60 5.99
N LYS A 59 3.35 10.45 4.74
CA LYS A 59 3.49 11.49 3.70
C LYS A 59 2.84 12.82 4.12
N LYS A 60 1.62 12.75 4.66
CA LYS A 60 0.86 13.92 5.12
C LYS A 60 1.55 14.59 6.32
N GLU A 61 1.94 13.82 7.33
CA GLU A 61 2.61 14.32 8.53
C GLU A 61 3.98 14.94 8.18
N ALA A 62 4.78 14.29 7.32
CA ALA A 62 6.05 14.83 6.84
C ALA A 62 5.86 16.12 6.04
N GLY A 63 4.80 16.20 5.22
CA GLY A 63 4.44 17.40 4.47
C GLY A 63 3.99 18.55 5.37
N GLU A 64 3.24 18.24 6.41
CA GLU A 64 2.72 19.22 7.37
C GLU A 64 3.82 19.74 8.31
N ALA A 65 4.72 18.87 8.78
CA ALA A 65 5.90 19.25 9.55
C ALA A 65 6.84 20.15 8.73
N LEU A 66 7.08 19.83 7.46
CA LEU A 66 7.90 20.68 6.58
C LEU A 66 7.26 22.05 6.34
N LYS A 67 5.92 22.13 6.20
CA LYS A 67 5.20 23.40 6.08
C LYS A 67 5.32 24.27 7.34
N MET A 68 5.44 23.65 8.52
CA MET A 68 5.51 24.36 9.80
C MET A 68 6.95 24.77 10.17
N GLU A 69 7.97 24.02 9.72
CA GLU A 69 9.38 24.29 10.05
C GLU A 69 10.09 25.25 9.09
N LEU A 70 9.53 25.57 7.91
CA LEU A 70 10.15 26.51 6.99
C LEU A 70 9.93 27.96 7.49
N PRO A 71 10.96 28.64 8.05
CA PRO A 71 10.87 30.06 8.29
C PRO A 71 10.93 30.72 6.91
N VAL A 72 9.85 31.37 6.52
CA VAL A 72 9.59 31.97 5.19
C VAL A 72 10.61 33.06 4.76
N ASP A 73 11.63 33.37 5.57
CA ASP A 73 12.48 34.55 5.37
C ASP A 73 13.99 34.29 5.15
N HIS A 74 14.45 33.03 5.08
CA HIS A 74 15.88 32.75 4.86
C HIS A 74 16.11 32.10 3.48
N PRO A 75 16.82 32.78 2.56
CA PRO A 75 17.12 32.27 1.22
C PRO A 75 18.05 31.05 1.23
N ASP A 76 18.53 30.64 2.42
CA ASP A 76 19.42 29.50 2.62
C ASP A 76 18.76 28.19 3.07
N THR A 77 17.47 28.21 3.41
CA THR A 77 16.79 27.02 3.95
C THR A 77 16.30 26.06 2.86
N ILE A 78 16.20 26.52 1.61
CA ILE A 78 15.77 25.74 0.44
C ILE A 78 16.98 25.32 -0.39
N HIS A 79 18.04 24.79 0.23
CA HIS A 79 19.29 24.58 -0.49
C HIS A 79 19.62 23.16 -0.90
N SER A 80 18.97 22.12 -0.36
CA SER A 80 19.28 20.74 -0.76
C SER A 80 18.18 20.10 -1.60
N LEU A 81 18.60 19.36 -2.63
CA LEU A 81 17.70 18.54 -3.44
C LEU A 81 16.91 17.51 -2.61
N SER A 82 17.42 17.13 -1.44
CA SER A 82 16.70 16.29 -0.48
C SER A 82 15.39 16.93 -0.02
N HIS A 83 15.35 18.24 0.24
CA HIS A 83 14.12 18.94 0.61
C HIS A 83 13.13 19.03 -0.56
N LEU A 84 13.62 19.21 -1.79
CA LEU A 84 12.78 19.19 -2.99
C LEU A 84 12.13 17.81 -3.18
N TYR A 85 12.93 16.75 -3.06
CA TYR A 85 12.44 15.37 -3.14
C TYR A 85 11.39 15.10 -2.06
N GLN A 86 11.66 15.48 -0.81
CA GLN A 86 10.73 15.31 0.29
C GLN A 86 9.45 16.13 0.10
N PHE A 87 9.55 17.38 -0.38
CA PHE A 87 8.41 18.24 -0.67
C PHE A 87 7.48 17.64 -1.74
N VAL A 88 8.06 17.14 -2.84
CA VAL A 88 7.30 16.46 -3.89
C VAL A 88 6.72 15.16 -3.35
N PHE A 89 7.48 14.37 -2.58
CA PHE A 89 7.02 13.12 -1.97
C PHE A 89 5.88 13.33 -0.96
N SER A 90 5.87 14.46 -0.26
CA SER A 90 4.79 14.89 0.65
C SER A 90 3.52 15.33 -0.08
N HIS A 91 3.55 15.49 -1.39
CA HIS A 91 2.36 15.82 -2.16
C HIS A 91 1.45 14.58 -2.29
N ALA A 92 0.16 14.73 -1.96
CA ALA A 92 -0.79 13.62 -1.97
C ALA A 92 -0.99 13.00 -3.36
N GLU A 93 -0.75 13.79 -4.41
CA GLU A 93 -0.84 13.37 -5.82
C GLU A 93 0.50 12.88 -6.40
N ALA A 94 1.61 12.96 -5.66
CA ALA A 94 2.89 12.47 -6.15
C ALA A 94 3.03 10.96 -5.92
N PRO A 95 3.47 10.20 -6.95
CA PRO A 95 3.64 8.76 -6.84
C PRO A 95 4.77 8.40 -5.88
N ASN A 96 4.93 7.11 -5.57
CA ASN A 96 6.00 6.65 -4.69
C ASN A 96 7.35 6.69 -5.42
N ASN A 97 7.33 6.40 -6.73
CA ASN A 97 8.50 6.47 -7.59
C ASN A 97 8.33 7.57 -8.66
N PHE A 98 8.90 8.75 -8.39
CA PHE A 98 8.97 9.82 -9.38
C PHE A 98 10.41 10.22 -9.70
N ASP A 99 10.56 10.84 -10.87
CA ASP A 99 11.76 11.58 -11.27
C ASP A 99 11.43 13.06 -11.42
N ILE A 100 12.37 13.93 -11.07
CA ILE A 100 12.19 15.38 -11.23
C ILE A 100 13.12 15.83 -12.34
N ALA A 101 12.60 16.48 -13.38
CA ALA A 101 13.42 17.03 -14.45
C ALA A 101 13.20 18.54 -14.66
N THR A 102 14.24 19.22 -15.13
CA THR A 102 14.19 20.62 -15.58
C THR A 102 13.59 20.74 -16.98
N ASN A 103 13.08 21.92 -17.34
CA ASN A 103 12.57 22.21 -18.68
C ASN A 103 13.69 22.48 -19.70
N PHE A 104 14.68 23.30 -19.35
CA PHE A 104 15.76 23.73 -20.25
C PHE A 104 17.11 23.93 -19.54
N PRO A 105 18.17 23.20 -19.92
CA PRO A 105 18.12 21.97 -20.73
C PRO A 105 17.31 20.90 -20.01
N LYS A 106 16.56 20.09 -20.76
CA LYS A 106 15.77 19.00 -20.16
C LYS A 106 16.70 17.96 -19.53
N ARG A 107 16.79 17.94 -18.21
CA ARG A 107 17.70 17.07 -17.45
C ARG A 107 17.00 16.57 -16.19
N SER A 108 17.12 15.27 -15.90
CA SER A 108 16.69 14.71 -14.62
C SER A 108 17.64 15.10 -13.49
N LEU A 109 17.06 15.46 -12.36
CA LEU A 109 17.77 15.83 -11.16
C LEU A 109 18.02 14.57 -10.31
N PRO A 110 19.25 14.37 -9.79
CA PRO A 110 19.54 13.29 -8.86
C PRO A 110 18.96 13.61 -7.46
N CYS A 111 17.63 13.68 -7.38
CA CYS A 111 16.86 13.99 -6.16
C CYS A 111 16.80 12.81 -5.19
N LYS A 112 16.95 11.57 -5.69
CA LYS A 112 17.14 10.40 -4.85
C LYS A 112 18.52 10.49 -4.23
N THR A 113 18.56 10.62 -2.91
CA THR A 113 19.81 10.58 -2.14
C THR A 113 20.62 9.38 -2.60
N THR A 114 21.71 9.62 -3.31
CA THR A 114 22.66 8.56 -3.65
C THR A 114 23.26 8.08 -2.34
N SER A 115 22.73 6.97 -1.83
CA SER A 115 23.21 6.24 -0.65
C SER A 115 24.56 5.55 -0.92
N LYS A 116 25.48 6.24 -1.62
CA LYS A 116 26.84 5.79 -1.91
C LYS A 116 27.79 6.98 -1.94
N GLY A 117 28.17 7.48 -0.76
CA GLY A 117 29.54 7.97 -0.55
C GLY A 117 29.82 9.48 -0.54
N ASN A 118 28.83 10.38 -0.52
CA ASN A 118 29.09 11.82 -0.27
C ASN A 118 28.22 12.36 0.88
N PRO A 119 28.82 12.97 1.94
CA PRO A 119 28.11 13.45 3.13
C PRO A 119 27.42 14.82 2.96
N THR A 120 27.59 15.48 1.81
CA THR A 120 26.92 16.76 1.52
C THR A 120 25.89 16.55 0.40
N PRO A 121 24.58 16.71 0.68
CA PRO A 121 23.56 16.63 -0.37
C PRO A 121 23.81 17.78 -1.38
N PRO A 122 23.83 17.49 -2.70
CA PRO A 122 24.08 18.51 -3.71
C PRO A 122 23.04 19.62 -3.60
N THR A 123 23.52 20.86 -3.62
CA THR A 123 22.65 22.01 -3.51
C THR A 123 21.94 22.30 -4.83
N PHE A 124 20.88 23.12 -4.83
CA PHE A 124 20.25 23.60 -6.07
C PHE A 124 21.28 24.26 -7.00
N MET A 125 22.27 24.95 -6.43
CA MET A 125 23.36 25.56 -7.18
C MET A 125 24.31 24.52 -7.81
N ASP A 126 24.60 23.40 -7.13
CA ASP A 126 25.43 22.30 -7.67
C ASP A 126 24.79 21.62 -8.89
N VAL A 127 23.46 21.56 -8.92
CA VAL A 127 22.73 21.00 -10.06
C VAL A 127 22.37 22.04 -11.12
N GLY A 128 22.74 23.31 -10.91
CA GLY A 128 22.50 24.40 -11.85
C GLY A 128 21.07 24.90 -11.88
N LEU A 129 20.30 24.73 -10.80
CA LEU A 129 18.95 25.27 -10.66
C LEU A 129 19.02 26.76 -10.30
N GLY A 130 18.38 27.59 -11.12
CA GLY A 130 18.25 29.01 -10.83
C GLY A 130 17.28 29.30 -9.68
N LYS A 131 17.23 30.58 -9.28
CA LYS A 131 16.29 31.11 -8.26
C LYS A 131 14.81 30.83 -8.56
N ASN A 132 14.45 30.70 -9.84
CA ASN A 132 13.09 30.41 -10.30
C ASN A 132 13.21 29.51 -11.53
N GLU A 133 13.03 28.21 -11.35
CA GLU A 133 13.12 27.21 -12.42
C GLU A 133 11.85 26.37 -12.44
N MET A 134 11.33 26.05 -13.63
CA MET A 134 10.18 25.18 -13.76
C MET A 134 10.64 23.72 -13.76
N LEU A 135 10.12 22.93 -12.83
CA LEU A 135 10.39 21.52 -12.65
C LEU A 135 9.18 20.67 -13.03
N PHE A 136 9.44 19.55 -13.68
CA PHE A 136 8.46 18.55 -14.05
C PHE A 136 8.66 17.30 -13.21
N VAL A 137 7.57 16.78 -12.65
CA VAL A 137 7.55 15.51 -11.93
C VAL A 137 7.04 14.45 -12.88
N TYR A 138 7.87 13.44 -13.15
CA TYR A 138 7.54 12.28 -13.96
C TYR A 138 7.25 11.09 -13.06
N ASP A 139 6.13 10.43 -13.32
CA ASP A 139 5.82 9.14 -12.73
C ASP A 139 6.65 8.05 -13.42
N LEU A 140 7.40 7.24 -12.66
CA LEU A 140 8.22 6.14 -13.16
C LEU A 140 7.51 4.77 -13.02
N GLU A 141 6.27 4.74 -12.54
CA GLU A 141 5.43 3.54 -12.34
C GLU A 141 4.30 3.43 -13.38
N SER A 142 4.27 4.31 -14.40
CA SER A 142 3.28 4.32 -15.49
C SER A 142 3.54 3.28 -16.59
#